data_AF-A0A7W7WU29-F1
#
_entry.id   AF-A0A7W7WU29-F1
#
_cell.length_a   1.000
_cell.length_b   1.000
_cell.length_c   1.000
_cell.angle_alpha   90.00
_cell.angle_beta   90.00
_cell.angle_gamma   90.00
#
_symmetry.space_group_name_H-M   'P 1'
#
loop_
_entity.id
_entity.type
_entity.pdbx_description
1 polymer ?
#
loop_
_entity_poly.entity_id
_entity_poly.type
_entity_poly.pdbx_seq_one_letter_code
_entity_poly.pdbx_strand_id
1 'polypeptide(L)' 'MTDTDNLHSTLSAWRVGDIGIFRHDEVGDIEVEVERIYSDGPAAPALGIVYADDWHAVIDPSRLRPAPAAEVSR' A
#
# COMPACT_ATOMS: atom_id res chain seq x y z
N MET A 1 -16.16 -1.53 -18.78
CA MET A 1 -15.41 -2.74 -18.38
C MET A 1 -13.95 -2.31 -18.24
N THR A 2 -13.31 -2.14 -17.09
CA THR A 2 -13.76 -2.18 -15.69
C THR A 2 -12.65 -1.50 -14.88
N ASP A 3 -12.85 -0.26 -14.43
CA ASP A 3 -11.86 0.47 -13.60
C ASP A 3 -11.80 -0.16 -12.18
N THR A 4 -12.93 -0.67 -11.71
CA THR A 4 -13.08 -1.40 -10.45
C THR A 4 -12.32 -2.74 -10.42
N ASP A 5 -12.13 -3.41 -11.56
CA ASP A 5 -11.50 -4.75 -11.61
C ASP A 5 -9.97 -4.65 -11.45
N ASN A 6 -9.36 -3.62 -12.03
CA ASN A 6 -7.93 -3.34 -11.84
C ASN A 6 -7.61 -2.97 -10.39
N LEU A 7 -8.48 -2.17 -9.78
CA LEU A 7 -8.31 -1.73 -8.41
C LEU A 7 -8.52 -2.86 -7.40
N HIS A 8 -9.50 -3.73 -7.65
CA HIS A 8 -9.74 -4.95 -6.87
C HIS A 8 -8.59 -5.98 -7.03
N SER A 9 -8.05 -6.11 -8.24
CA SER A 9 -6.87 -6.95 -8.51
C SER A 9 -5.62 -6.42 -7.80
N THR A 10 -5.45 -5.10 -7.76
CA THR A 10 -4.32 -4.45 -7.06
C THR A 10 -4.44 -4.60 -5.54
N LEU A 11 -5.62 -4.47 -4.96
CA LEU A 11 -5.84 -4.81 -3.55
C LEU A 11 -5.52 -6.27 -3.22
N SER A 12 -5.87 -7.18 -4.13
CA SER A 12 -5.61 -8.62 -3.93
C SER A 12 -4.12 -8.96 -3.87
N ALA A 13 -3.25 -8.03 -4.31
CA ALA A 13 -1.81 -8.18 -4.25
C ALA A 13 -1.19 -7.82 -2.89
N TRP A 14 -1.94 -7.13 -2.01
CA TRP A 14 -1.44 -6.66 -0.72
C TRP A 14 -2.10 -7.39 0.44
N ARG A 15 -1.32 -7.65 1.50
CA ARG A 15 -1.76 -8.24 2.76
C ARG A 15 -1.31 -7.36 3.92
N VAL A 16 -2.01 -7.46 5.04
CA VAL A 16 -1.54 -6.83 6.29
C VAL A 16 -0.17 -7.42 6.67
N GLY A 17 0.78 -6.55 6.98
CA GLY A 17 2.19 -6.86 7.21
C GLY A 17 3.07 -6.84 5.96
N ASP A 18 2.51 -6.65 4.75
CA ASP A 18 3.34 -6.44 3.57
C ASP A 18 4.04 -5.07 3.62
N ILE A 19 5.28 -5.07 3.16
CA ILE A 19 6.10 -3.86 3.04
C ILE A 19 6.02 -3.33 1.61
N GLY A 20 5.68 -2.06 1.48
CA GLY A 20 5.57 -1.37 0.21
C GLY A 20 6.35 -0.04 0.22
N ILE A 21 6.65 0.44 -0.98
CA ILE A 21 7.23 1.76 -1.21
C ILE A 21 6.11 2.71 -1.60
N PHE A 22 5.81 3.64 -0.71
CA PHE A 22 4.90 4.75 -0.95
C PHE A 22 5.68 5.96 -1.46
N ARG A 23 5.25 6.51 -2.60
CA ARG A 23 5.84 7.75 -3.12
C ARG A 23 5.12 8.96 -2.55
N HIS A 24 5.75 9.63 -1.59
CA HIS A 24 5.31 10.91 -1.05
C HIS A 24 5.86 12.06 -1.91
N ASP A 25 5.03 13.01 -2.31
CA ASP A 25 5.43 14.11 -3.20
C ASP A 25 6.57 14.97 -2.61
N GLU A 26 6.52 15.22 -1.30
CA GLU A 26 7.52 16.06 -0.61
C GLU A 26 8.80 15.33 -0.17
N VAL A 27 8.70 14.04 0.16
CA VAL A 27 9.77 13.31 0.85
C VAL A 27 10.40 12.23 -0.05
N GLY A 28 9.74 11.87 -1.15
CA GLY A 28 10.18 10.84 -2.07
C GLY A 28 9.62 9.46 -1.74
N ASP A 29 10.32 8.43 -2.20
CA ASP A 29 9.95 7.03 -1.99
C ASP A 29 10.26 6.63 -0.53
N ILE A 30 9.22 6.22 0.22
CA ILE A 30 9.29 5.83 1.63
C ILE A 30 8.79 4.40 1.78
N GLU A 31 9.48 3.60 2.60
CA GLU A 31 9.05 2.27 2.99
C GLU A 31 7.98 2.33 4.09
N VAL A 32 6.88 1.61 3.87
CA VAL A 32 5.71 1.59 4.76
C VAL A 32 5.17 0.16 4.87
N GLU A 33 4.59 -0.16 6.01
CA GLU A 33 3.93 -1.45 6.26
C GLU A 33 2.42 -1.29 6.12
N VAL A 34 1.76 -2.26 5.46
CA VAL A 34 0.30 -2.31 5.39
C VAL A 34 -0.26 -2.78 6.73
N GLU A 35 -0.94 -1.90 7.46
CA GLU A 35 -1.57 -2.23 8.75
C GLU A 35 -3.02 -2.71 8.55
N ARG A 36 -3.74 -2.15 7.58
CA ARG A 36 -5.16 -2.45 7.34
C ARG A 36 -5.54 -2.32 5.88
N ILE A 37 -6.49 -3.14 5.43
CA ILE A 37 -7.02 -3.10 4.06
C ILE A 37 -8.51 -2.77 4.11
N TYR A 38 -8.91 -1.74 3.37
CA TYR A 38 -10.30 -1.31 3.24
C TYR A 38 -10.81 -1.71 1.85
N SER A 39 -11.57 -2.81 1.80
CA SER A 39 -12.14 -3.36 0.56
C SER A 39 -13.58 -2.92 0.29
N ASP A 40 -14.27 -2.36 1.29
CA ASP A 40 -15.66 -1.90 1.22
C ASP A 40 -15.81 -0.56 1.96
N GLY A 41 -16.39 0.44 1.29
CA GLY A 41 -16.54 1.79 1.84
C GLY A 41 -16.66 2.89 0.78
N PRO A 42 -17.07 4.12 1.16
CA PRO A 42 -17.32 5.23 0.22
C PRO A 42 -16.05 5.71 -0.51
N ALA A 43 -14.87 5.34 -0.02
CA ALA A 43 -13.57 5.60 -0.64
C ALA A 43 -12.78 4.30 -0.93
N ALA A 44 -13.47 3.15 -0.95
CA ALA A 44 -12.84 1.88 -1.26
C ALA A 44 -12.54 1.77 -2.76
N PRO A 45 -11.40 1.14 -3.12
CA PRO A 45 -10.43 0.49 -2.26
C PRO A 45 -9.30 1.39 -1.70
N ALA A 46 -8.90 1.17 -0.44
CA ALA A 46 -7.80 1.89 0.20
C ALA A 46 -6.95 0.99 1.12
N LEU A 47 -5.69 1.39 1.36
CA LEU A 47 -4.76 0.74 2.30
C LEU A 47 -4.45 1.70 3.46
N GLY A 48 -4.62 1.23 4.69
CA GLY A 48 -4.03 1.84 5.87
C GLY A 48 -2.59 1.38 5.99
N ILE A 49 -1.66 2.33 5.94
CA ILE A 49 -0.22 2.11 6.07
C ILE A 49 0.32 2.78 7.33
N VAL A 50 1.36 2.19 7.89
CA VAL A 50 2.14 2.75 8.99
C VAL A 50 3.57 3.01 8.55
N TYR A 51 4.11 4.15 8.97
CA TYR A 51 5.47 4.59 8.69
C TYR A 51 6.41 4.10 9.80
N ALA A 52 7.71 4.07 9.54
CA ALA A 52 8.72 3.74 10.55
C ALA A 52 8.70 4.66 11.80
N ASP A 53 8.13 5.87 11.67
CA ASP A 53 8.00 6.87 12.75
C ASP A 53 6.62 6.81 13.47
N ASP A 54 5.91 5.67 13.41
CA ASP A 54 4.57 5.49 14.02
C ASP A 54 3.47 6.40 13.43
N TRP A 55 3.74 7.04 12.28
CA TRP A 55 2.71 7.79 11.56
C TRP A 55 1.78 6.83 10.81
N HIS A 56 0.48 7.14 10.73
CA HIS A 56 -0.50 6.32 10.01
C HIS A 56 -1.17 7.14 8.90
N ALA A 57 -1.31 6.54 7.71
CA ALA A 57 -2.02 7.16 6.59
C ALA A 57 -2.93 6.17 5.88
N VAL A 58 -4.02 6.66 5.30
CA VAL A 58 -4.87 5.88 4.39
C VAL A 58 -4.58 6.35 2.98
N ILE A 59 -4.09 5.45 2.14
CA ILE A 59 -3.66 5.72 0.77
C ILE A 59 -4.40 4.84 -0.23
N ASP A 60 -4.45 5.30 -1.47
CA ASP A 60 -4.89 4.46 -2.58
C ASP A 60 -3.83 3.37 -2.87
N PRO A 61 -4.23 2.10 -3.06
CA PRO A 61 -3.30 1.00 -3.30
C PRO A 61 -2.44 1.17 -4.55
N SER A 62 -2.88 1.93 -5.56
CA SER A 62 -2.07 2.22 -6.76
C SER A 62 -0.88 3.14 -6.49
N ARG A 63 -0.90 3.87 -5.36
CA ARG A 63 0.22 4.70 -4.91
C ARG A 63 1.31 3.90 -4.18
N LEU A 64 1.02 2.65 -3.84
CA LEU A 64 1.95 1.74 -3.19
C LEU A 64 2.55 0.81 -4.24
N ARG A 65 3.88 0.67 -4.22
CA ARG A 65 4.59 -0.31 -5.06
C ARG A 65 5.20 -1.38 -4.15
N PRO A 66 5.21 -2.66 -4.53
CA PRO A 66 5.90 -3.68 -3.75
C PRO A 66 7.34 -3.25 -3.52
N ALA A 67 7.81 -3.33 -2.27
CA ALA A 67 9.21 -3.10 -2.01
C ALA A 67 10.02 -4.08 -2.87
N PRO A 68 11.12 -3.64 -3.51
CA PRO A 68 12.02 -4.59 -4.13
C PRO A 68 12.33 -5.61 -3.05
N ALA A 69 12.12 -6.91 -3.33
CA ALA A 69 12.46 -7.95 -2.39
C ALA A 69 13.91 -7.67 -2.00
N ALA A 70 14.12 -7.14 -0.80
CA ALA A 70 15.47 -6.96 -0.28
C ALA A 70 16.03 -8.35 -0.42
N GLU A 71 17.05 -8.52 -1.28
CA GLU A 71 17.73 -9.79 -1.46
C GLU A 71 17.98 -10.30 -0.05
N VAL A 72 17.18 -11.28 0.36
CA VAL A 72 17.22 -11.83 1.70
C VAL A 72 18.58 -12.50 1.73
N SER A 73 19.58 -11.76 2.17
CA SER A 73 20.91 -12.26 2.43
C SER A 73 20.74 -13.29 3.53
N ARG A 74 20.67 -14.55 3.11
CA ARG A 74 20.54 -15.73 3.95
C ARG A 74 21.85 -16.49 3.94
#